data_AF-A0A1V5HII3-F1
#
_entry.id   AF-A0A1V5HII3-F1
#
_cell.length_a   1.000
_cell.length_b   1.000
_cell.length_c   1.000
_cell.angle_alpha   90.00
_cell.angle_beta   90.00
_cell.angle_gamma   90.00
#
_symmetry.space_group_name_H-M   'P 1'
#
loop_
_entity.id
_entity.type
_entity.pdbx_description
1 polymer ?
#
loop_
_entity_poly.entity_id
_entity_poly.type
_entity_poly.pdbx_seq_one_letter_code
_entity_poly.pdbx_strand_id
1 'polypeptide(L)' 'MLPPLARVVAETVWHPSQRVEECEDGAIILRASVPDIGEVVRWMLAGAPYALPLEPPELRERLLQTMERLKEAL' A
#
# COMPACT_ATOMS: atom_id res chain seq x y z
N MET A 1 -0.68 8.85 -21.37
CA MET A 1 -1.55 8.65 -20.19
C MET A 1 -0.88 7.58 -19.35
N LEU A 2 -0.51 7.87 -18.10
CA LEU A 2 0.08 6.87 -17.20
C LEU A 2 -1.01 5.86 -16.80
N PRO A 3 -0.70 4.56 -16.69
CA PRO A 3 -1.68 3.57 -16.22
C PRO A 3 -2.13 3.88 -14.78
N PRO A 4 -3.38 3.52 -14.39
CA PRO A 4 -3.83 3.63 -13.01
C PRO A 4 -2.88 2.88 -12.07
N LEU A 5 -2.72 3.37 -10.84
CA LEU A 5 -1.83 2.75 -9.85
C LEU A 5 -2.13 1.25 -9.68
N ALA A 6 -3.42 0.88 -9.59
CA ALA A 6 -3.86 -0.51 -9.47
C ALA A 6 -3.25 -1.42 -10.56
N ARG A 7 -3.21 -0.95 -11.80
CA ARG A 7 -2.67 -1.72 -12.93
C ARG A 7 -1.15 -1.90 -12.82
N VAL A 8 -0.42 -0.82 -12.50
CA VAL A 8 1.04 -0.88 -12.30
C VAL A 8 1.40 -1.86 -11.18
N VAL A 9 0.64 -1.81 -10.09
CA VAL A 9 0.87 -2.65 -8.92
C VAL A 9 0.56 -4.12 -9.22
N ALA A 10 -0.50 -4.40 -9.98
CA ALA A 10 -0.87 -5.76 -10.38
C ALA A 10 0.16 -6.41 -11.32
N GLU A 11 0.70 -5.65 -12.27
CA GLU A 11 1.65 -6.15 -13.28
C GLU A 11 3.09 -6.31 -12.74
N THR A 12 3.41 -5.69 -11.61
CA THR A 12 4.76 -5.67 -11.03
C THR A 12 4.91 -6.69 -9.89
N VAL A 13 6.01 -7.45 -9.88
CA VAL A 13 6.37 -8.32 -8.74
C VAL A 13 7.22 -7.51 -7.75
N TRP A 14 6.59 -7.10 -6.65
CA TRP A 14 7.19 -6.39 -5.51
C TRP A 14 7.74 -7.32 -4.44
N HIS A 15 7.05 -8.45 -4.20
CA HIS A 15 7.46 -9.44 -3.20
C HIS A 15 7.19 -10.87 -3.70
N PRO A 16 8.10 -11.85 -3.45
CA PRO A 16 7.92 -13.22 -3.92
C PRO A 16 6.64 -13.89 -3.40
N SER A 17 6.18 -13.52 -2.21
CA SER A 17 4.96 -14.08 -1.61
C SER A 17 3.69 -13.33 -2.02
N GLN A 18 3.78 -12.31 -2.88
CA GLN A 18 2.64 -11.44 -3.15
C GLN A 18 1.53 -12.20 -3.86
N ARG A 19 0.29 -11.81 -3.56
CA ARG A 19 -0.91 -12.25 -4.26
C ARG A 19 -1.74 -11.02 -4.56
N VAL A 20 -2.24 -10.94 -5.78
CA VAL A 20 -3.10 -9.86 -6.25
C VAL A 20 -4.48 -10.45 -6.52
N GLU A 21 -5.50 -9.82 -5.96
CA GLU A 21 -6.91 -10.09 -6.23
C GLU A 21 -7.49 -8.87 -6.94
N GLU A 22 -8.09 -9.07 -8.11
CA GLU A 22 -8.79 -8.01 -8.85
C GLU A 22 -10.22 -7.86 -8.33
N CYS A 23 -10.67 -6.62 -8.14
CA CYS A 23 -12.03 -6.29 -7.75
C CYS A 23 -12.87 -5.88 -8.96
N GLU A 24 -14.21 -6.04 -8.87
CA GLU A 24 -15.13 -5.74 -9.98
C GLU A 24 -15.11 -4.26 -10.41
N ASP A 25 -14.70 -3.36 -9.53
CA ASP A 25 -14.60 -1.91 -9.76
C ASP A 25 -13.25 -1.47 -10.35
N GLY A 26 -12.35 -2.42 -10.64
CA GLY A 26 -11.00 -2.16 -11.15
C GLY A 26 -9.98 -1.81 -10.06
N ALA A 27 -10.35 -1.88 -8.78
CA ALA A 27 -9.39 -1.89 -7.68
C ALA A 27 -8.67 -3.25 -7.59
N ILE A 28 -7.61 -3.29 -6.80
CA ILE A 28 -6.91 -4.53 -6.47
C ILE A 28 -6.67 -4.64 -4.98
N ILE A 29 -6.60 -5.87 -4.48
CA ILE A 29 -6.08 -6.19 -3.16
C ILE A 29 -4.74 -6.91 -3.32
N LEU A 30 -3.66 -6.24 -2.94
CA LEU A 30 -2.33 -6.85 -2.83
C LEU A 30 -2.12 -7.38 -1.41
N ARG A 31 -1.77 -8.66 -1.29
CA ARG A 31 -1.41 -9.31 -0.03
C ARG A 31 0.01 -9.85 -0.12
N ALA A 32 0.83 -9.63 0.89
CA ALA A 32 2.18 -10.18 0.97
C ALA A 32 2.58 -10.44 2.43
N SER A 33 3.48 -11.39 2.65
CA SER A 33 4.10 -11.66 3.94
C SER A 33 5.49 -11.03 3.92
N VAL A 34 5.62 -9.87 4.55
CA VAL A 34 6.86 -9.08 4.56
C VAL A 34 7.53 -9.16 5.93
N PRO A 35 8.87 -9.03 5.99
CA PRO A 35 9.59 -8.98 7.26
C PRO A 35 9.46 -7.62 7.98
N ASP A 36 9.19 -6.53 7.25
CA ASP A 36 9.04 -5.18 7.79
C ASP A 36 7.77 -4.49 7.27
N ILE A 37 6.81 -4.28 8.18
CA ILE A 37 5.58 -3.55 7.91
C ILE A 37 5.83 -2.05 7.63
N GLY A 38 6.93 -1.49 8.14
CA GLY A 38 7.32 -0.10 7.93
C GLY A 38 7.69 0.20 6.47
N GLU A 39 8.23 -0.78 5.76
CA GLU A 39 8.46 -0.68 4.31
C GLU A 39 7.15 -0.54 3.53
N VAL A 40 6.15 -1.33 3.91
CA VAL A 40 4.81 -1.25 3.31
C VAL A 40 4.18 0.13 3.57
N VAL A 41 4.33 0.68 4.77
CA VAL A 41 3.86 2.04 5.08
C VAL A 41 4.50 3.09 4.17
N ARG A 42 5.81 3.02 3.95
CA ARG A 42 6.51 3.96 3.03
C ARG A 42 5.99 3.84 1.60
N TRP A 43 5.78 2.61 1.13
CA TRP A 43 5.23 2.35 -0.20
C TRP A 43 3.81 2.90 -0.34
N MET A 44 2.98 2.73 0.68
CA MET A 44 1.61 3.27 0.71
C MET A 44 1.59 4.80 0.69
N LEU A 45 2.49 5.46 1.43
CA LEU A 45 2.63 6.91 1.41
C LEU A 45 3.02 7.43 0.02
N ALA A 46 3.91 6.72 -0.70
CA ALA A 46 4.26 7.06 -2.07
C ALA A 46 3.07 6.92 -3.05
N GLY A 47 2.15 6.00 -2.76
CA GLY A 47 0.91 5.79 -3.53
C GLY A 47 -0.30 6.57 -3.03
N ALA A 48 -0.18 7.40 -2.00
CA ALA A 48 -1.31 8.09 -1.40
C ALA A 48 -1.95 9.10 -2.38
N PRO A 49 -3.29 9.25 -2.40
CA PRO A 49 -4.28 8.62 -1.52
C PRO A 49 -4.84 7.28 -2.04
N TYR A 50 -4.21 6.66 -3.05
CA TYR A 50 -4.77 5.52 -3.79
C TYR A 50 -4.46 4.14 -3.20
N ALA A 51 -3.62 4.07 -2.14
CA ALA A 51 -3.28 2.85 -1.44
C ALA A 51 -3.76 2.92 0.03
N LEU A 52 -4.64 1.99 0.42
CA LEU A 52 -5.26 1.98 1.75
C LEU A 52 -5.00 0.66 2.51
N PRO A 53 -4.80 0.71 3.83
CA PRO A 53 -4.45 -0.47 4.61
C PRO A 53 -5.71 -1.26 4.97
N LEU A 54 -5.77 -2.51 4.54
CA LEU A 54 -6.85 -3.43 4.94
C LEU A 54 -6.49 -4.15 6.24
N GLU A 55 -5.41 -4.93 6.23
CA GLU A 55 -4.92 -5.72 7.37
C GLU A 55 -3.37 -5.81 7.34
N PRO A 56 -2.72 -6.08 8.49
CA PRO A 56 -3.29 -6.09 9.85
C PRO A 56 -3.60 -4.68 10.36
N PRO A 57 -4.34 -4.53 11.48
CA PRO A 57 -4.64 -3.22 12.08
C PRO A 57 -3.40 -2.35 12.34
N GLU A 58 -2.28 -2.99 12.71
CA GLU A 58 -0.99 -2.29 12.92
C GLU A 58 -0.51 -1.53 11.67
N LEU A 59 -0.82 -2.02 10.45
CA LEU A 59 -0.44 -1.33 9.22
C LEU A 59 -1.10 0.05 9.13
N ARG A 60 -2.39 0.10 9.51
CA ARG A 60 -3.17 1.33 9.56
C ARG A 60 -2.64 2.27 10.64
N GLU A 61 -2.37 1.74 11.83
CA GLU A 61 -1.84 2.52 12.95
C GLU A 61 -0.50 3.19 12.59
N ARG A 62 0.43 2.43 12.00
CA ARG A 62 1.74 2.96 11.58
C ARG A 62 1.63 3.98 10.45
N LEU A 63 0.70 3.80 9.51
CA LEU A 63 0.45 4.78 8.45
C LEU A 63 -0.02 6.10 9.06
N LEU A 64 -1.02 6.07 9.95
CA LEU A 64 -1.54 7.25 10.63
C LEU A 64 -0.47 7.95 11.48
N GLN A 65 0.30 7.20 12.26
CA GLN A 65 1.42 7.76 13.03
C GLN A 65 2.45 8.45 12.14
N THR A 66 2.79 7.85 10.99
CA THR A 66 3.75 8.44 10.06
C THR A 66 3.19 9.71 9.42
N MET A 67 1.90 9.74 9.07
CA MET A 67 1.23 10.92 8.55
C MET A 67 1.17 12.05 9.57
N GLU A 68 0.89 11.76 10.84
CA GLU A 68 0.87 12.80 11.89
C GLU A 68 2.26 13.39 12.10
N ARG A 69 3.31 12.55 12.17
CA ARG A 69 4.69 13.03 12.26
C ARG A 69 5.10 13.89 11.07
N LEU A 70 4.65 13.56 9.87
CA LEU A 70 4.89 14.38 8.68
C LEU A 70 4.19 15.74 8.81
N LYS A 71 2.94 15.73 9.26
CA LYS A 71 2.15 16.94 9.48
C LYS A 71 2.74 17.85 10.57
N GLU A 72 3.30 17.29 11.64
CA GLU A 72 4.01 18.05 12.67
C GLU A 72 5.33 18.68 12.18
N ALA A 73 5.93 18.11 11.14
CA ALA A 73 7.22 18.54 10.59
C ALA A 73 7.09 19.61 9.47
N LEU A 74 5.88 19.86 8.98
CA LEU A 74 5.56 20.86 7.94
C LEU A 74 5.08 22.17 8.57
#